data_AF-W1VHT7-F1
#
_entry.id   AF-W1VHT7-F1
#
_cell.length_a   1.000
_cell.length_b   1.000
_cell.length_c   1.000
_cell.angle_alpha   90.00
_cell.angle_beta   90.00
_cell.angle_gamma   90.00
#
_symmetry.space_group_name_H-M   'P 1'
#
loop_
_entity.id
_entity.type
_entity.pdbx_description
1 polymer ?
#
loop_
_entity_poly.entity_id
_entity_poly.type
_entity_poly.pdbx_seq_one_letter_code
_entity_poly.pdbx_strand_id
1 'polypeptide(L)'
;AYRGRRSILTLRQSAMGPTFGIKGGAGGSGCARILPAERMNLHLTGDFHAITAAHNLLAAMIDNHLHHGNELGIDERTLTWPRVLDVNDRALRHIVIGLGTRTDGVTRQASFDITPASEIMVIMSLATSLKDLRERLGPG
;
A
#
# COMPACT_ATOMS: atom_id res chain seq x y z
N ALA A 1 17.67 -27.70 7.59
CA ALA A 1 19.07 -27.48 7.99
C ALA A 1 19.57 -28.52 9.00
N TYR A 2 19.08 -28.52 10.25
CA TYR A 2 19.60 -29.40 11.33
C TYR A 2 19.67 -30.91 11.00
N ARG A 3 18.78 -31.42 10.13
CA ARG A 3 18.79 -32.82 9.66
C ARG A 3 19.62 -33.05 8.39
N GLY A 4 20.64 -32.23 8.11
CA GLY A 4 21.48 -32.34 6.90
C GLY A 4 20.79 -32.00 5.57
N ARG A 5 19.53 -31.53 5.60
CA ARG A 5 18.78 -31.12 4.40
C ARG A 5 18.92 -29.62 4.15
N ARG A 6 19.19 -29.24 2.90
CA ARG A 6 19.07 -27.85 2.42
C ARG A 6 17.61 -27.41 2.51
N SER A 7 17.35 -26.28 3.13
CA SER A 7 16.01 -25.76 3.39
C SER A 7 16.02 -24.24 3.30
N ILE A 8 14.97 -23.66 2.72
CA ILE A 8 14.77 -22.20 2.59
C ILE A 8 13.42 -21.85 3.22
N LEU A 9 13.34 -20.68 3.86
CA LEU A 9 12.11 -20.13 4.42
C LEU A 9 11.72 -18.88 3.63
N THR A 10 10.44 -18.76 3.27
CA THR A 10 9.85 -17.56 2.67
C THR A 10 8.85 -16.96 3.65
N LEU A 11 8.92 -15.63 3.86
CA LEU A 11 8.06 -14.90 4.79
C LEU A 11 7.58 -13.60 4.14
N ARG A 12 6.49 -13.06 4.67
CA ARG A 12 5.98 -11.75 4.26
C ARG A 12 6.77 -10.64 4.97
N GLN A 13 7.00 -9.53 4.28
CA GLN A 13 7.52 -8.32 4.91
C GLN A 13 6.55 -7.82 6.00
N SER A 14 7.10 -7.34 7.12
CA SER A 14 6.31 -6.72 8.18
C SER A 14 5.98 -5.27 7.82
N ALA A 15 4.72 -4.88 8.02
CA ALA A 15 4.31 -3.48 7.92
C ALA A 15 5.01 -2.63 8.99
N MET A 16 5.43 -1.43 8.62
CA MET A 16 6.14 -0.53 9.51
C MET A 16 5.21 0.11 10.54
N GLY A 17 3.99 0.50 10.15
CA GLY A 17 3.04 1.16 11.05
C GLY A 17 2.82 0.43 12.38
N PRO A 18 2.53 -0.89 12.36
CA PRO A 18 2.38 -1.70 13.57
C PRO A 18 3.61 -1.76 14.48
N THR A 19 4.83 -1.72 13.92
CA THR A 19 6.10 -1.75 14.67
C THR A 19 6.20 -0.60 15.68
N PHE A 20 5.66 0.58 15.33
CA PHE A 20 5.66 1.76 16.20
C PHE A 20 4.43 1.83 17.13
N GLY A 21 3.56 0.82 17.09
CA GLY A 21 2.42 0.68 18.00
C GLY A 21 2.69 -0.35 19.11
N ILE A 22 1.78 -1.30 19.27
CA ILE A 22 1.82 -2.34 20.33
C ILE A 22 2.42 -3.66 19.82
N LYS A 23 2.45 -3.89 18.50
CA LYS A 23 2.86 -5.18 17.92
C LYS A 23 4.35 -5.15 17.59
N GLY A 24 5.13 -6.01 18.26
CA GLY A 24 6.51 -6.30 17.88
C GLY A 24 6.60 -6.92 16.48
N GLY A 25 7.80 -6.89 15.90
CA GLY A 25 8.07 -7.29 14.51
C GLY A 25 7.71 -8.73 14.15
N ALA A 26 7.34 -8.99 12.90
CA ALA A 26 6.89 -10.32 12.43
C ALA A 26 8.05 -11.26 12.01
N GLY A 27 9.29 -10.92 12.36
CA GLY A 27 10.51 -11.67 12.01
C GLY A 27 10.82 -12.86 12.91
N GLY A 28 9.94 -13.25 13.84
CA GLY A 28 10.20 -14.29 14.85
C GLY A 28 10.75 -13.73 16.18
N SER A 29 10.99 -14.61 17.16
CA SER A 29 11.41 -14.23 18.52
C SER A 29 12.39 -15.23 19.14
N GLY A 30 13.09 -14.81 20.20
CA GLY A 30 14.07 -15.64 20.89
C GLY A 30 15.18 -16.15 19.96
N CYS A 31 15.45 -17.46 20.02
CA CYS A 31 16.48 -18.13 19.21
C CYS A 31 16.05 -18.40 17.75
N ALA A 32 14.80 -18.10 17.38
CA ALA A 32 14.26 -18.33 16.04
C ALA A 32 13.73 -17.01 15.47
N ARG A 33 14.64 -16.19 14.94
CA ARG A 33 14.34 -14.87 14.38
C ARG A 33 15.16 -14.56 13.13
N ILE A 34 14.61 -13.72 12.25
CA ILE A 34 15.32 -13.10 11.13
C ILE A 34 16.21 -11.96 11.65
N LEU A 35 17.41 -11.88 11.07
CA LEU A 35 18.35 -10.79 11.29
C LEU A 35 18.80 -10.22 9.94
N PRO A 36 19.06 -8.89 9.84
CA PRO A 36 18.83 -7.88 10.88
C PRO A 36 17.34 -7.56 11.07
N ALA A 37 16.85 -7.63 12.31
CA ALA A 37 15.44 -7.52 12.64
C ALA A 37 14.90 -6.09 12.46
N GLU A 38 15.72 -5.08 12.74
CA GLU A 38 15.38 -3.68 12.55
C GLU A 38 15.09 -3.39 11.08
N ARG A 39 15.93 -3.94 10.19
CA ARG A 39 15.73 -3.79 8.75
C ARG A 39 14.43 -4.44 8.28
N MET A 40 14.08 -5.61 8.82
CA MET A 40 12.83 -6.32 8.50
C MET A 40 11.58 -5.58 8.98
N ASN A 41 11.66 -4.84 10.09
CA ASN A 41 10.52 -4.17 10.71
C ASN A 41 10.32 -2.71 10.26
N LEU A 42 11.31 -2.15 9.56
CA LEU A 42 11.31 -0.79 9.05
C LEU A 42 11.21 -0.82 7.51
N HIS A 43 12.19 -0.22 6.83
CA HIS A 43 12.09 0.02 5.39
C HIS A 43 12.48 -1.19 4.53
N LEU A 44 13.14 -2.20 5.08
CA LEU A 44 13.72 -3.34 4.37
C LEU A 44 14.50 -2.95 3.10
N THR A 45 13.86 -3.10 1.95
CA THR A 45 14.35 -2.79 0.60
C THR A 45 13.56 -1.69 -0.09
N GLY A 46 12.52 -1.15 0.56
CA GLY A 46 11.65 -0.10 0.04
C GLY A 46 10.38 -0.58 -0.66
N ASP A 47 10.06 -1.88 -0.59
CA ASP A 47 8.93 -2.46 -1.32
C ASP A 47 7.60 -1.80 -0.96
N PHE A 48 7.30 -1.61 0.33
CA PHE A 48 6.09 -0.88 0.75
C PHE A 48 6.09 0.60 0.35
N HIS A 49 7.25 1.24 0.23
CA HIS A 49 7.32 2.61 -0.30
C HIS A 49 6.92 2.64 -1.76
N ALA A 50 7.41 1.69 -2.57
CA ALA A 50 7.04 1.57 -3.97
C ALA A 50 5.54 1.28 -4.15
N ILE A 51 4.97 0.36 -3.36
CA ILE A 51 3.53 0.07 -3.37
C ILE A 51 2.71 1.29 -2.96
N THR A 52 3.11 1.99 -1.90
CA THR A 52 2.44 3.22 -1.43
C THR A 52 2.43 4.29 -2.52
N ALA A 53 3.58 4.51 -3.17
CA ALA A 53 3.71 5.48 -4.25
C ALA A 53 2.82 5.13 -5.44
N ALA A 54 2.84 3.87 -5.89
CA ALA A 54 2.03 3.41 -7.02
C ALA A 54 0.52 3.54 -6.74
N HIS A 55 0.07 3.11 -5.56
CA HIS A 55 -1.36 3.19 -5.18
C HIS A 55 -1.84 4.64 -5.08
N ASN A 56 -1.05 5.51 -4.45
CA ASN A 56 -1.41 6.92 -4.29
C ASN A 56 -1.28 7.71 -5.60
N LEU A 57 -0.41 7.28 -6.53
CA LEU A 57 -0.38 7.84 -7.88
C LEU A 57 -1.70 7.60 -8.61
N LEU A 58 -2.27 6.39 -8.54
CA LEU A 58 -3.58 6.12 -9.13
C LEU A 58 -4.69 6.96 -8.47
N ALA A 59 -4.68 7.08 -7.14
CA ALA A 59 -5.63 7.95 -6.43
C ALA A 59 -5.52 9.41 -6.89
N ALA A 60 -4.29 9.92 -7.07
CA ALA A 60 -4.04 11.27 -7.57
C ALA A 60 -4.49 11.43 -9.04
N MET A 61 -4.28 10.42 -9.89
CA MET A 61 -4.74 10.43 -11.29
C MET A 61 -6.27 10.46 -11.38
N ILE A 62 -6.97 9.73 -10.51
CA ILE A 62 -8.44 9.76 -10.42
C ILE A 62 -8.92 11.18 -10.06
N ASP A 63 -8.35 11.79 -9.02
CA ASP A 63 -8.75 13.13 -8.59
C ASP A 63 -8.38 14.21 -9.62
N ASN A 64 -7.25 14.04 -10.33
CA ASN A 64 -6.85 14.90 -11.44
C ASN A 64 -7.83 14.79 -12.62
N HIS A 65 -8.29 13.57 -12.94
CA HIS A 65 -9.29 13.34 -13.97
C HIS A 65 -10.64 13.98 -13.61
N LEU A 66 -11.07 13.87 -12.35
CA LEU A 66 -12.24 14.59 -11.85
C LEU A 66 -12.11 16.11 -12.03
N HIS A 67 -10.93 16.66 -11.72
CA HIS A 67 -10.66 18.09 -11.84
C HIS A 67 -10.66 18.61 -13.28
N HIS A 68 -10.11 17.83 -14.23
CA HIS A 68 -9.91 18.25 -15.62
C HIS A 68 -11.09 17.99 -16.57
N GLY A 69 -12.29 17.73 -16.04
CA GLY A 69 -13.51 17.64 -16.85
C GLY A 69 -14.22 16.30 -16.78
N ASN A 70 -13.64 15.31 -16.08
CA ASN A 70 -14.29 14.04 -15.76
C ASN A 70 -14.95 13.37 -16.98
N GLU A 71 -14.21 13.23 -18.08
CA GLU A 71 -14.76 12.71 -19.36
C GLU A 71 -15.31 11.28 -19.23
N LEU A 72 -14.80 10.51 -18.27
CA LEU A 72 -15.28 9.16 -17.91
C LEU A 72 -16.59 9.15 -17.11
N GLY A 73 -17.12 10.31 -16.69
CA GLY A 73 -18.38 10.40 -15.95
C GLY A 73 -18.32 9.72 -14.57
N ILE A 74 -17.18 9.77 -13.89
CA ILE A 74 -16.99 9.18 -12.57
C ILE A 74 -17.85 9.93 -11.55
N ASP A 75 -18.71 9.23 -10.82
CA ASP A 75 -19.42 9.80 -9.66
C ASP A 75 -18.49 9.73 -8.44
N GLU A 76 -18.04 10.90 -7.96
CA GLU A 76 -17.10 11.04 -6.84
C GLU A 76 -17.61 10.43 -5.53
N ARG A 77 -18.92 10.22 -5.39
CA ARG A 77 -19.57 9.63 -4.21
C ARG A 77 -19.52 8.10 -4.21
N THR A 78 -19.25 7.51 -5.37
CA THR A 78 -19.18 6.04 -5.56
C THR A 78 -17.75 5.52 -5.64
N LEU A 79 -16.75 6.42 -5.58
CA LEU A 79 -15.34 6.06 -5.61
C LEU A 79 -14.96 5.19 -4.41
N THR A 80 -14.58 3.94 -4.69
CA THR A 80 -14.13 2.96 -3.70
C THR A 80 -12.62 2.94 -3.51
N TRP A 81 -11.85 3.54 -4.42
CA TRP A 81 -10.38 3.54 -4.37
C TRP A 81 -9.86 4.47 -3.26
N PRO A 82 -9.24 3.94 -2.19
CA PRO A 82 -8.72 4.74 -1.09
C PRO A 82 -7.36 5.36 -1.44
N ARG A 83 -6.76 6.06 -0.48
CA ARG A 83 -5.30 6.27 -0.42
C ARG A 83 -4.69 5.27 0.55
N VAL A 84 -3.36 5.13 0.54
CA VAL A 84 -2.67 4.26 1.50
C VAL A 84 -1.47 4.91 2.16
N LEU A 85 -1.19 4.48 3.39
CA LEU A 85 -0.01 4.89 4.15
C LEU A 85 0.41 3.76 5.12
N ASP A 86 1.69 3.42 5.18
CA ASP A 86 2.19 2.40 6.13
C ASP A 86 2.45 3.01 7.52
N VAL A 87 1.40 3.60 8.10
CA VAL A 87 1.39 4.22 9.42
C VAL A 87 0.08 3.86 10.11
N ASN A 88 0.13 3.62 11.42
CA ASN A 88 -1.08 3.41 12.22
C ASN A 88 -1.76 4.75 12.54
N ASP A 89 -2.45 5.34 11.56
CA ASP A 89 -3.18 6.60 11.73
C ASP A 89 -4.71 6.37 11.63
N ARG A 90 -5.38 6.43 12.78
CA ARG A 90 -6.84 6.28 12.84
C ARG A 90 -7.60 7.51 12.33
N ALA A 91 -6.98 8.69 12.33
CA ALA A 91 -7.63 9.93 11.97
C ALA A 91 -7.93 10.01 10.46
N LEU A 92 -7.18 9.24 9.66
CA LEU A 92 -7.32 9.20 8.20
C LEU A 92 -8.38 8.21 7.68
N ARG A 93 -9.10 7.49 8.55
CA ARG A 93 -10.11 6.50 8.14
C ARG A 93 -11.30 7.11 7.39
N HIS A 94 -11.69 8.33 7.77
CA HIS A 94 -12.78 9.06 7.15
C HIS A 94 -12.37 10.53 7.03
N ILE A 95 -12.14 10.99 5.81
CA ILE A 95 -11.68 12.35 5.54
C ILE A 95 -12.50 12.99 4.42
N VAL A 96 -12.40 14.31 4.33
CA VAL A 96 -12.83 15.07 3.17
C VAL A 96 -11.59 15.67 2.53
N ILE A 97 -11.43 15.47 1.22
CA ILE A 97 -10.31 15.98 0.42
C ILE A 97 -10.81 17.00 -0.60
N GLY A 98 -9.90 17.66 -1.32
CA GLY A 98 -10.25 18.62 -2.37
C GLY A 98 -11.00 19.84 -1.82
N LEU A 99 -10.69 20.24 -0.58
CA LEU A 99 -11.17 21.47 0.04
C LEU A 99 -10.35 22.65 -0.48
N GLY A 100 -10.93 23.84 -0.42
CA GLY A 100 -10.29 25.08 -0.84
C GLY A 100 -11.03 25.75 -1.99
N THR A 101 -10.28 26.31 -2.91
CA THR A 101 -10.77 26.96 -4.11
C THR A 101 -11.05 25.94 -5.22
N ARG A 102 -11.68 26.39 -6.31
CA ARG A 102 -11.95 25.54 -7.49
C ARG A 102 -10.68 24.91 -8.08
N THR A 103 -9.51 25.53 -7.91
CA THR A 103 -8.24 25.02 -8.42
C THR A 103 -7.63 23.92 -7.54
N ASP A 104 -8.14 23.70 -6.33
CA ASP A 104 -7.59 22.73 -5.36
C ASP A 104 -8.21 21.32 -5.50
N GLY A 105 -9.19 21.16 -6.40
CA GLY A 105 -9.77 19.87 -6.77
C GLY A 105 -11.28 19.77 -6.54
N VAL A 106 -11.81 18.54 -6.62
CA VAL A 106 -13.21 18.22 -6.36
C VAL A 106 -13.36 17.77 -4.90
N THR A 107 -14.21 18.45 -4.15
CA THR A 107 -14.48 18.08 -2.75
C THR A 107 -15.23 16.76 -2.68
N ARG A 108 -14.65 15.76 -2.00
CA ARG A 108 -15.29 14.45 -1.81
C ARG A 108 -14.86 13.75 -0.53
N GLN A 109 -15.63 12.76 -0.11
CA GLN A 109 -15.22 11.83 0.94
C GLN A 109 -14.13 10.88 0.42
N ALA A 110 -13.18 10.55 1.30
CA ALA A 110 -12.12 9.59 1.04
C ALA A 110 -11.69 8.90 2.34
N SER A 111 -10.79 7.94 2.21
CA SER A 111 -10.19 7.20 3.32
C SER A 111 -8.73 6.88 3.02
N PHE A 112 -7.98 6.55 4.08
CA PHE A 112 -6.69 5.89 3.99
C PHE A 112 -6.76 4.50 4.61
N ASP A 113 -6.19 3.53 3.89
CA ASP A 113 -5.89 2.20 4.40
C ASP A 113 -4.39 2.03 4.68
N ILE A 114 -4.05 1.00 5.46
CA ILE A 114 -2.63 0.65 5.64
C ILE A 114 -2.09 0.04 4.34
N THR A 115 -0.87 0.40 3.91
CA THR A 115 -0.27 -0.07 2.64
C THR A 115 -0.39 -1.59 2.38
N PRO A 116 -0.21 -2.50 3.35
CA PRO A 116 -0.44 -3.94 3.14
C PRO A 116 -1.85 -4.33 2.66
N ALA A 117 -2.86 -3.48 2.87
CA ALA A 117 -4.22 -3.68 2.40
C ALA A 117 -4.45 -3.22 0.95
N SER A 118 -3.45 -2.58 0.34
CA SER A 118 -3.51 -2.11 -1.05
C SER A 118 -3.78 -3.24 -2.03
N GLU A 119 -4.70 -3.05 -2.97
CA GLU A 119 -4.88 -3.99 -4.09
C GLU A 119 -3.60 -4.13 -4.94
N ILE A 120 -2.77 -3.09 -5.01
CA ILE A 120 -1.47 -3.13 -5.69
C ILE A 120 -0.52 -4.13 -5.00
N MET A 121 -0.56 -4.22 -3.67
CA MET A 121 0.19 -5.23 -2.92
C MET A 121 -0.29 -6.64 -3.24
N VAL A 122 -1.61 -6.84 -3.32
CA VAL A 122 -2.21 -8.13 -3.67
C VAL A 122 -1.79 -8.55 -5.08
N ILE A 123 -1.94 -7.66 -6.06
CA ILE A 123 -1.53 -7.88 -7.44
C ILE A 123 -0.03 -8.23 -7.52
N MET A 124 0.83 -7.47 -6.83
CA MET A 124 2.28 -7.73 -6.78
C MET A 124 2.59 -9.11 -6.20
N SER A 125 1.88 -9.54 -5.15
CA SER A 125 2.08 -10.86 -4.52
C SER A 125 1.62 -12.04 -5.38
N LEU A 126 0.74 -11.79 -6.36
CA LEU A 126 0.19 -12.80 -7.27
C LEU A 126 0.84 -12.79 -8.65
N ALA A 127 1.55 -11.72 -9.01
CA ALA A 127 2.18 -11.58 -10.31
C ALA A 127 3.38 -12.54 -10.44
N THR A 128 3.50 -13.16 -11.62
CA THR A 128 4.55 -14.13 -11.95
C THR A 128 5.67 -13.54 -12.81
N SER A 129 5.45 -12.35 -13.38
CA SER A 129 6.42 -11.62 -14.20
C SER A 129 6.04 -10.14 -14.26
N LEU A 130 6.96 -9.30 -14.77
CA LEU A 130 6.66 -7.88 -15.00
C LEU A 130 5.55 -7.69 -16.05
N LYS A 131 5.45 -8.58 -17.05
CA LYS A 131 4.39 -8.54 -18.06
C LYS A 131 3.02 -8.83 -17.42
N ASP A 132 2.93 -9.91 -16.66
CA ASP A 132 1.71 -10.30 -15.90
C ASP A 132 1.31 -9.20 -14.89
N LEU A 133 2.28 -8.59 -14.20
CA LEU A 133 2.03 -7.44 -13.33
C LEU A 133 1.38 -6.28 -14.08
N ARG A 134 1.91 -5.90 -15.26
CA ARG A 134 1.34 -4.82 -16.06
C ARG A 134 -0.09 -5.12 -16.48
N GLU A 135 -0.33 -6.32 -17.02
CA GLU A 135 -1.67 -6.76 -17.46
C GLU A 135 -2.71 -6.73 -16.33
N ARG A 136 -2.31 -7.06 -15.10
CA ARG A 136 -3.18 -6.99 -13.91
C ARG A 136 -3.48 -5.58 -13.43
N LEU A 137 -2.52 -4.66 -13.57
CA LEU A 137 -2.69 -3.26 -13.18
C LEU A 137 -3.59 -2.50 -14.15
N GLY A 138 -3.60 -2.92 -15.41
CA GLY A 138 -4.50 -2.43 -16.44
C GLY A 138 -4.08 -2.97 -17.80
N PRO A 139 -5.03 -3.24 -18.70
CA PRO A 139 -4.68 -3.58 -20.07
C PRO A 139 -3.96 -2.37 -20.70
N GLY A 140 -2.73 -2.59 -21.15
CA GLY A 140 -2.00 -1.65 -22.00
C GLY A 140 -2.46 -1.71 -23.45
#